data_AF-W1XGG6-F1
#
_entry.id   AF-W1XGG6-F1
#
_cell.length_a   1.000
_cell.length_b   1.000
_cell.length_c   1.000
_cell.angle_alpha   90.00
_cell.angle_beta   90.00
_cell.angle_gamma   90.00
#
_symmetry.space_group_name_H-M   'P 1'
#
loop_
_entity.id
_entity.type
_entity.pdbx_description
1 polymer ?
#
loop_
_entity_poly.entity_id
_entity_poly.type
_entity_poly.pdbx_seq_one_letter_code
_entity_poly.pdbx_strand_id
1 'polypeptide(L)' 'MLGASLRAYAMMHRDTDYVVKDGEVVIVDEFTGRLMFGRRYSDGLHQAIEAKEGLKVERESQTLASV' A
#
# COMPACT_ATOMS: atom_id res chain seq x y z
N MET A 1 16.78 -7.02 -10.11
CA MET A 1 15.44 -6.42 -9.92
C MET A 1 14.36 -7.51 -9.93
N LEU A 2 14.43 -8.49 -9.01
CA LEU A 2 13.47 -9.61 -8.88
C LEU A 2 13.19 -9.98 -7.41
N GLY A 3 13.83 -9.34 -6.43
CA GLY A 3 13.74 -9.71 -5.01
C GLY A 3 12.73 -8.91 -4.17
N ALA A 4 12.31 -7.72 -4.62
CA ALA A 4 11.42 -6.85 -3.86
C ALA A 4 9.97 -7.35 -3.87
N SER A 5 9.54 -7.93 -4.99
CA SER A 5 8.15 -8.37 -5.22
C SER A 5 7.74 -9.52 -4.30
N LEU A 6 8.66 -10.42 -3.94
CA LEU A 6 8.36 -11.57 -3.08
C LEU A 6 8.34 -11.21 -1.59
N ARG A 7 9.16 -10.25 -1.14
CA ARG A 7 9.14 -9.80 0.26
C ARG A 7 7.87 -9.03 0.58
N ALA A 8 7.41 -8.18 -0.32
CA ALA A 8 6.27 -7.32 -0.06
C ALA A 8 4.94 -8.09 0.02
N TYR A 9 4.78 -9.15 -0.78
CA TYR A 9 3.59 -10.01 -0.72
C TYR A 9 3.53 -10.86 0.56
N ALA A 10 4.70 -11.25 1.10
CA ALA A 10 4.79 -12.08 2.30
C ALA A 10 4.83 -11.30 3.63
N MET A 11 5.22 -10.03 3.63
CA MET A 11 5.43 -9.26 4.86
C MET A 11 4.27 -8.34 5.25
N MET A 12 3.36 -8.00 4.33
CA MET A 12 2.25 -7.08 4.60
C MET A 12 1.05 -7.80 5.24
N HIS A 13 0.82 -7.50 6.52
CA HIS A 13 -0.27 -8.03 7.35
C HIS A 13 -1.36 -6.99 7.55
N ARG A 14 -2.60 -7.40 7.28
CA ARG A 14 -3.80 -6.64 7.62
C ARG A 14 -3.90 -6.49 9.13
N ASP A 15 -4.32 -5.31 9.58
CA ASP A 15 -4.44 -4.89 10.98
C ASP A 15 -3.11 -4.74 11.74
N THR A 16 -1.97 -4.84 11.04
CA THR A 16 -0.64 -4.56 11.59
C THR A 16 0.08 -3.50 10.76
N ASP A 17 0.30 -3.78 9.48
CA ASP A 17 1.01 -2.86 8.56
C ASP A 17 0.03 -1.90 7.86
N TYR A 18 -1.17 -2.39 7.55
CA TYR A 18 -2.23 -1.63 6.91
C TYR A 18 -3.60 -2.06 7.43
N VAL A 19 -4.59 -1.19 7.30
CA VAL A 19 -6.00 -1.49 7.55
C VAL A 19 -6.82 -1.18 6.31
N VAL A 20 -7.90 -1.93 6.11
CA VAL A 20 -8.89 -1.61 5.08
C VAL A 20 -10.00 -0.82 5.74
N LYS A 21 -10.17 0.44 5.33
CA LYS A 21 -11.19 1.33 5.88
C LYS A 21 -11.92 2.02 4.74
N ASP A 22 -13.26 1.98 4.77
CA ASP A 22 -14.13 2.60 3.76
C ASP A 22 -13.84 2.15 2.31
N GLY A 23 -13.30 0.95 2.15
CA GLY A 23 -12.91 0.41 0.84
C GLY A 23 -11.54 0.89 0.33
N GLU A 24 -10.75 1.55 1.17
CA GLU A 24 -9.40 2.01 0.85
C GLU A 24 -8.37 1.36 1.79
N VAL A 25 -7.15 1.18 1.28
CA VAL A 25 -6.00 0.70 2.06
C VAL A 25 -5.37 1.89 2.78
N VAL A 26 -5.34 1.84 4.12
CA VAL A 26 -4.71 2.87 4.95
C VAL A 26 -3.50 2.28 5.65
N ILE A 27 -2.35 2.94 5.49
CA ILE A 27 -1.09 2.51 6.09
C ILE A 27 -1.13 2.79 7.60
N VAL A 28 -0.66 1.84 8.40
CA VAL A 28 -0.47 2.00 9.84
C VAL A 28 0.99 2.32 10.12
N ASP A 29 1.24 3.35 10.91
CA ASP A 29 2.58 3.68 11.38
C ASP A 29 3.02 2.69 12.47
N GLU A 30 4.10 1.95 12.24
CA GLU A 30 4.60 0.89 13.14
C GLU A 30 5.06 1.41 14.52
N PHE A 31 5.42 2.69 14.62
CA PHE A 31 5.94 3.29 15.85
C PHE A 31 4.84 3.87 16.74
N THR A 32 3.81 4.44 16.11
CA THR A 32 2.76 5.22 16.79
C THR A 32 1.38 4.59 16.70
N GLY A 33 1.18 3.60 15.84
CA GLY A 33 -0.12 2.99 15.54
C GLY A 33 -1.10 3.94 14.83
N ARG A 34 -0.61 5.09 14.34
CA ARG A 34 -1.46 6.09 13.67
C ARG A 34 -1.79 5.66 12.26
N LEU A 35 -3.02 5.95 11.86
CA LEU A 35 -3.49 5.76 10.49
C LEU A 35 -3.00 6.88 9.59
N MET A 36 -2.20 6.51 8.60
CA MET A 36 -1.55 7.43 7.66
C MET A 36 -2.38 7.54 6.39
N PHE A 37 -3.49 8.29 6.48
CA PHE A 37 -4.39 8.57 5.34
C PHE A 37 -3.66 9.32 4.23
N GLY A 38 -3.95 8.95 2.97
CA GLY A 38 -3.35 9.56 1.78
C GLY A 38 -1.90 9.12 1.49
N ARG A 39 -1.26 8.33 2.37
CA ARG A 39 0.00 7.68 2.04
C ARG A 39 -0.24 6.38 1.27
N ARG A 40 0.57 6.14 0.26
CA ARG A 40 0.57 4.93 -0.55
C ARG A 40 1.92 4.24 -0.49
N TYR A 41 1.92 2.91 -0.57
CA TYR A 41 3.16 2.16 -0.71
C TYR A 41 3.68 2.29 -2.14
N SER A 42 4.98 2.50 -2.28
CA SER A 42 5.67 2.61 -3.56
C SER A 42 5.79 1.25 -4.27
N ASP A 43 6.36 1.25 -5.48
CA ASP A 43 6.67 0.05 -6.28
C ASP A 43 5.46 -0.84 -6.63
N GLY A 44 4.26 -0.26 -6.68
CA GLY A 44 3.02 -1.00 -6.97
C GLY A 44 2.56 -1.90 -5.82
N LEU A 45 3.20 -1.84 -4.65
CA LEU A 45 2.80 -2.60 -3.47
C LEU A 45 1.39 -2.22 -3.02
N HIS A 46 1.03 -0.94 -3.06
CA HIS A 46 -0.30 -0.49 -2.67
C HIS A 46 -1.37 -1.10 -3.57
N GLN A 47 -1.12 -1.11 -4.88
CA GLN A 47 -2.00 -1.72 -5.88
C GLN A 47 -2.12 -3.24 -5.69
N ALA A 48 -1.02 -3.90 -5.31
CA ALA A 48 -1.03 -5.33 -5.00
C ALA A 48 -1.86 -5.63 -3.74
N ILE A 49 -1.81 -4.78 -2.72
CA ILE A 49 -2.62 -4.92 -1.50
C ILE A 49 -4.10 -4.65 -1.82
N GLU A 50 -4.40 -3.58 -2.55
CA GLU A 50 -5.77 -3.29 -3.01
C GLU A 50 -6.34 -4.48 -3.80
N ALA A 51 -5.57 -5.04 -4.74
CA ALA A 51 -5.97 -6.22 -5.51
C ALA A 51 -6.14 -7.48 -4.64
N LYS A 52 -5.25 -7.69 -3.66
CA LYS A 52 -5.30 -8.81 -2.70
C LYS A 52 -6.58 -8.75 -1.84
N GLU A 53 -6.98 -7.57 -1.42
CA GLU A 53 -8.20 -7.34 -0.62
C GLU A 53 -9.47 -7.20 -1.49
N GLY A 54 -9.35 -7.28 -2.81
CA GLY A 54 -10.48 -7.15 -3.74
C GLY A 54 -11.04 -5.74 -3.87
N LEU A 55 -10.25 -4.73 -3.51
CA LEU A 55 -10.59 -3.32 -3.62
C LEU A 55 -10.36 -2.79 -5.02
N LYS A 56 -10.97 -1.64 -5.32
CA LYS A 56 -10.77 -0.96 -6.60
C LYS A 56 -9.34 -0.41 -6.64
N VAL A 57 -8.52 -1.00 -7.50
CA VAL A 57 -7.14 -0.56 -7.70
C VAL A 57 -7.15 0.79 -8.42
N GLU A 58 -6.81 1.85 -7.70
CA GLU A 58 -6.71 3.18 -8.28
C GLU A 58 -5.34 3.32 -8.96
N ARG A 59 -5.36 3.52 -10.28
CA ARG A 59 -4.14 3.74 -11.08
C ARG A 59 -3.51 5.06 -10.65
N GLU A 60 -2.32 5.01 -10.06
CA GLU A 60 -1.54 6.22 -9.85
C GLU A 60 -1.26 6.86 -11.21
N SER A 61 -1.79 8.06 -11.44
CA SER A 61 -1.24 8.98 -12.41
C SER A 61 0.12 9.43 -11.86
N GLN A 62 1.19 8.69 -12.19
CA GLN A 62 2.55 9.17 -11.96
C GLN A 62 2.67 10.56 -12.59
N THR A 63 2.70 11.58 -11.75
CA THR A 63 3.13 12.90 -12.22
C THR A 63 4.64 12.80 -12.31
N LEU A 64 5.12 12.40 -13.49
CA LEU A 64 6.52 12.51 -13.90
C LEU A 64 6.89 14.00 -14.02
N ALA A 65 6.89 14.72 -12.90
CA ALA A 65 7.49 16.04 -12.83
C ALA A 65 8.95 15.86 -12.43
N SER A 66 9.81 15.58 -13.40
CA SER A 66 11.22 15.93 -13.30
C SER A 66 11.35 17.43 -13.57
N VAL A 67 12.06 18.15 -12.70
CA VAL A 67 12.61 19.50 -12.97
C VAL A 67 13.46 19.48 -14.23
#